data_AF-A0A3D8J8L4-F1
#
_entry.id   AF-A0A3D8J8L4-F1
#
_cell.length_a   1.000
_cell.length_b   1.000
_cell.length_c   1.000
_cell.angle_alpha   90.00
_cell.angle_beta   90.00
_cell.angle_gamma   90.00
#
_symmetry.space_group_name_H-M   'P 1'
#
loop_
_entity.id
_entity.type
_entity.pdbx_description
1 polymer ?
#
loop_
_entity_poly.entity_id
_entity_poly.type
_entity_poly.pdbx_seq_one_letter_code
_entity_poly.pdbx_strand_id
1 'polypeptide(L)'
;MQQIKIPDKHLKIFAKLSGDFNPIHLDKTYASKSIFKTKIIYGIFQVFLALEKFLTTNKSPIHLLKISANFLTPILHGDKFYIQIDQSHNNVTCNIYLSNQNKPVSNIHFYFKNSKKLLGYRKNSHFLNKQPMEINELLQGGGGLQNYFSIQSY
;
A
#
# COMPACT_ATOMS: atom_id res chain seq x y z
N MET A 1 11.95 -14.13 7.97
CA MET A 1 11.21 -13.00 7.36
C MET A 1 10.04 -12.62 8.26
N GLN A 2 9.73 -11.33 8.40
CA GLN A 2 8.63 -10.87 9.24
C GLN A 2 7.28 -11.19 8.57
N GLN A 3 6.39 -11.84 9.30
CA GLN A 3 5.02 -12.11 8.84
C GLN A 3 4.13 -10.90 9.08
N ILE A 4 3.26 -10.62 8.12
CA ILE A 4 2.27 -9.55 8.10
C ILE A 4 0.89 -10.19 8.10
N LYS A 5 -0.02 -9.64 8.92
CA LYS A 5 -1.45 -9.95 8.90
C LYS A 5 -2.20 -8.63 8.90
N ILE A 6 -3.15 -8.47 7.97
CA ILE A 6 -3.92 -7.23 7.86
C ILE A 6 -5.18 -7.34 8.73
N PRO A 7 -5.34 -6.47 9.76
CA PRO A 7 -6.56 -6.42 10.55
C PRO A 7 -7.73 -5.85 9.75
N ASP A 8 -8.95 -6.28 10.10
CA ASP A 8 -10.20 -5.75 9.52
C ASP A 8 -10.29 -4.21 9.58
N LYS A 9 -9.83 -3.63 10.70
CA LYS A 9 -9.72 -2.17 10.89
C LYS A 9 -9.00 -1.49 9.72
N HIS A 10 -7.92 -2.09 9.21
CA HIS A 10 -7.13 -1.48 8.14
C HIS A 10 -7.89 -1.52 6.80
N LEU A 11 -8.71 -2.54 6.55
CA LEU A 11 -9.56 -2.59 5.35
C LEU A 11 -10.62 -1.48 5.38
N LYS A 12 -11.24 -1.24 6.54
CA LYS A 12 -12.21 -0.16 6.72
C LYS A 12 -11.58 1.22 6.56
N ILE A 13 -10.40 1.44 7.15
CA ILE A 13 -9.65 2.69 6.98
C ILE A 13 -9.26 2.87 5.51
N PHE A 14 -8.77 1.82 4.86
CA PHE A 14 -8.40 1.87 3.46
C PHE A 14 -9.59 2.25 2.57
N ALA A 15 -10.75 1.61 2.75
CA ALA A 15 -11.97 1.94 2.01
C ALA A 15 -12.36 3.41 2.16
N LYS A 16 -12.26 3.96 3.38
CA LYS A 16 -12.53 5.38 3.63
C LYS A 16 -11.56 6.31 2.89
N LEU A 17 -10.29 5.93 2.81
CA LEU A 17 -9.24 6.74 2.18
C LEU A 17 -9.23 6.63 0.65
N SER A 18 -9.48 5.43 0.12
CA SER A 18 -9.46 5.15 -1.31
C SER A 18 -10.78 5.44 -2.00
N GLY A 19 -11.89 5.46 -1.25
CA GLY A 19 -13.24 5.50 -1.81
C GLY A 19 -13.73 4.14 -2.33
N ASP A 20 -12.93 3.08 -2.22
CA ASP A 20 -13.31 1.73 -2.65
C ASP A 20 -14.04 0.98 -1.54
N PHE A 21 -15.37 1.06 -1.56
CA PHE A 21 -16.26 0.37 -0.63
C PHE A 21 -16.77 -0.98 -1.16
N ASN A 22 -16.07 -1.62 -2.10
CA ASN A 22 -16.50 -2.90 -2.62
C ASN A 22 -16.73 -3.92 -1.47
N PRO A 23 -17.95 -4.47 -1.32
CA PRO A 23 -18.31 -5.31 -0.19
C PRO A 23 -17.48 -6.59 -0.09
N ILE A 24 -16.79 -7.01 -1.16
CA ILE A 24 -15.87 -8.15 -1.11
C ILE A 24 -14.73 -7.97 -0.10
N HIS A 25 -14.39 -6.72 0.24
CA HIS A 25 -13.34 -6.41 1.20
C HIS A 25 -13.87 -6.18 2.62
N LEU A 26 -15.14 -5.84 2.77
CA LEU A 26 -15.69 -5.27 4.01
C LEU A 26 -16.78 -6.14 4.65
N ASP A 27 -17.63 -6.75 3.84
CA ASP A 27 -18.80 -7.49 4.28
C ASP A 27 -18.55 -9.00 4.24
N LYS A 28 -18.60 -9.64 5.41
CA LYS A 28 -18.40 -11.09 5.56
C LYS A 28 -19.52 -11.91 4.91
N THR A 29 -20.76 -11.44 5.00
CA THR A 29 -21.96 -12.11 4.45
C THR A 29 -22.00 -12.02 2.94
N TYR A 30 -21.58 -10.89 2.37
CA TYR A 30 -21.41 -10.76 0.93
C TYR A 30 -20.27 -11.68 0.45
N ALA A 31 -19.11 -11.59 1.10
CA ALA A 31 -17.92 -12.33 0.68
C ALA A 31 -18.08 -13.86 0.83
N SER A 32 -18.86 -14.35 1.80
CA SER A 32 -19.14 -15.79 1.95
C SER A 32 -19.93 -16.39 0.78
N LYS A 33 -20.74 -15.56 0.11
CA LYS A 33 -21.51 -15.94 -1.09
C LYS A 33 -20.66 -15.90 -2.36
N SER A 34 -19.52 -15.21 -2.33
CA SER A 34 -18.59 -15.14 -3.47
C SER A 34 -17.81 -16.45 -3.68
N ILE A 35 -16.99 -16.49 -4.73
CA ILE A 35 -16.04 -17.59 -4.97
C ILE A 35 -14.92 -17.65 -3.92
N PHE A 36 -14.63 -16.54 -3.23
CA PHE A 36 -13.54 -16.46 -2.24
C PHE A 36 -13.95 -16.97 -0.86
N LYS A 37 -15.26 -17.10 -0.59
CA LYS A 37 -15.86 -17.58 0.67
C LYS A 37 -15.51 -16.80 1.94
N THR A 38 -14.67 -15.79 1.83
CA THR A 38 -14.31 -14.83 2.89
C THR A 38 -13.86 -13.53 2.25
N LYS A 39 -13.72 -12.47 3.05
CA LYS A 39 -13.24 -11.17 2.57
C LYS A 39 -11.82 -11.32 2.03
N ILE A 40 -11.47 -10.49 1.06
CA ILE A 40 -10.10 -10.47 0.50
C ILE A 40 -9.43 -9.13 0.75
N ILE A 41 -8.10 -9.14 0.85
CA ILE A 41 -7.32 -7.91 0.97
C ILE A 41 -7.27 -7.20 -0.39
N TYR A 42 -7.40 -5.87 -0.40
CA TYR A 42 -7.26 -5.05 -1.61
C TYR A 42 -5.92 -5.31 -2.32
N GLY A 43 -5.93 -5.51 -3.63
CA GLY A 43 -4.71 -5.64 -4.42
C GLY A 43 -3.82 -4.40 -4.31
N ILE A 44 -4.41 -3.20 -4.45
CA ILE A 44 -3.65 -1.94 -4.37
C ILE A 44 -3.04 -1.69 -2.98
N PHE A 45 -3.66 -2.20 -1.91
CA PHE A 45 -3.07 -2.13 -0.57
C PHE A 45 -1.75 -2.92 -0.52
N GLN A 46 -1.67 -4.06 -1.20
CA GLN A 46 -0.43 -4.82 -1.32
C GLN A 46 0.69 -4.02 -2.02
N VAL A 47 0.34 -3.20 -3.02
CA VAL A 47 1.29 -2.28 -3.69
C VAL A 47 1.86 -1.25 -2.72
N PHE A 48 1.02 -0.65 -1.87
CA PHE A 48 1.49 0.31 -0.87
C PHE A 48 2.39 -0.34 0.18
N LEU A 49 2.06 -1.55 0.66
CA LEU A 49 2.92 -2.30 1.58
C LEU A 49 4.27 -2.65 0.95
N ALA A 50 4.27 -3.07 -0.32
CA ALA A 50 5.49 -3.37 -1.05
C ALA A 50 6.34 -2.12 -1.28
N LEU A 51 5.72 -0.98 -1.55
CA LEU A 51 6.40 0.31 -1.71
C LEU A 51 7.01 0.78 -0.38
N GLU A 52 6.25 0.71 0.72
CA GLU A 52 6.76 1.03 2.06
C GLU A 52 7.97 0.15 2.41
N LYS A 53 7.87 -1.16 2.16
CA LYS A 53 8.97 -2.11 2.42
C LYS A 53 10.20 -1.80 1.56
N PHE A 54 10.00 -1.42 0.30
CA PHE A 54 11.09 -0.99 -0.58
C PHE A 54 11.73 0.31 -0.08
N LEU A 55 10.95 1.36 0.18
CA LEU A 55 11.45 2.66 0.62
C LEU A 55 12.13 2.61 2.00
N THR A 56 11.66 1.75 2.90
CA THR A 56 12.33 1.54 4.20
C THR A 56 13.64 0.75 4.08
N THR A 57 13.81 -0.05 3.03
CA THR A 57 15.04 -0.79 2.75
C THR A 57 16.04 0.06 1.94
N ASN A 58 15.56 0.93 1.05
CA ASN A 58 16.39 1.81 0.23
C ASN A 58 16.66 3.15 0.94
N LYS A 59 17.91 3.37 1.33
CA LYS A 59 18.33 4.59 2.06
C LYS A 59 18.46 5.84 1.18
N SER A 60 18.40 5.69 -0.14
CA SER A 60 18.55 6.82 -1.07
C SER A 60 17.20 7.29 -1.61
N PRO A 61 17.00 8.60 -1.80
CA PRO A 61 15.83 9.10 -2.50
C PRO A 61 15.72 8.49 -3.90
N ILE A 62 14.49 8.14 -4.27
CA ILE A 62 14.18 7.59 -5.59
C ILE A 62 13.27 8.53 -6.36
N HIS A 63 13.41 8.50 -7.68
CA HIS A 63 12.40 8.97 -8.61
C HIS A 63 11.68 7.76 -9.19
N LEU A 64 10.42 7.56 -8.80
CA LEU A 64 9.61 6.43 -9.25
C LEU A 64 9.14 6.69 -10.69
N LEU A 65 9.45 5.77 -11.60
CA LEU A 65 9.15 5.89 -13.02
C LEU A 65 7.92 5.08 -13.42
N LYS A 66 7.78 3.88 -12.87
CA LYS A 66 6.68 2.96 -13.19
C LYS A 66 6.46 2.00 -12.04
N ILE A 67 5.18 1.67 -11.83
CA ILE A 67 4.74 0.55 -10.99
C ILE A 67 4.04 -0.45 -11.90
N SER A 68 4.38 -1.73 -11.77
CA SER A 68 3.66 -2.82 -12.43
C SER A 68 3.30 -3.86 -11.37
N ALA A 69 2.02 -4.21 -11.24
CA ALA A 69 1.56 -5.15 -10.24
C ALA A 69 0.75 -6.27 -10.89
N ASN A 70 1.12 -7.52 -10.61
CA ASN A 70 0.39 -8.72 -11.01
C ASN A 70 -0.15 -9.40 -9.75
N PHE A 71 -1.48 -9.50 -9.64
CA PHE A 71 -2.16 -10.18 -8.55
C PHE A 71 -2.53 -11.60 -8.99
N LEU A 72 -1.72 -12.59 -8.62
CA LEU A 72 -1.85 -13.96 -9.11
C LEU A 72 -2.99 -14.70 -8.40
N THR A 73 -3.09 -14.53 -7.08
CA THR A 73 -4.14 -15.11 -6.24
C THR A 73 -4.53 -14.12 -5.14
N PRO A 74 -5.79 -14.14 -4.69
CA PRO A 74 -6.25 -13.25 -3.63
C PRO A 74 -5.59 -13.62 -2.30
N ILE A 75 -5.30 -12.60 -1.48
CA ILE A 75 -4.97 -12.80 -0.07
C ILE A 75 -6.29 -12.77 0.70
N LEU A 76 -6.62 -13.87 1.38
CA LEU A 76 -7.85 -13.96 2.15
C LEU A 76 -7.70 -13.23 3.48
N HIS A 77 -8.79 -12.67 3.98
CA HIS A 77 -8.80 -12.03 5.29
C HIS A 77 -8.50 -13.06 6.38
N GLY A 78 -7.43 -12.79 7.13
CA GLY A 78 -6.92 -13.70 8.16
C GLY A 78 -5.59 -14.35 7.80
N ASP A 79 -5.25 -14.39 6.51
CA ASP A 79 -3.97 -14.92 6.04
C ASP A 79 -2.80 -14.12 6.59
N LYS A 80 -1.70 -14.85 6.82
CA LYS A 80 -0.40 -14.27 7.10
C LYS A 80 0.44 -14.35 5.83
N PHE A 81 1.15 -13.30 5.49
CA PHE A 81 2.04 -13.26 4.33
C PHE A 81 3.36 -12.57 4.67
N TYR A 82 4.34 -12.68 3.80
CA TYR A 82 5.57 -11.92 3.89
C TYR A 82 5.94 -11.35 2.53
N ILE A 83 6.80 -10.34 2.53
CA ILE A 83 7.28 -9.66 1.33
C ILE A 83 8.76 -9.97 1.18
N GLN A 84 9.13 -10.56 0.05
CA GLN A 84 10.50 -10.71 -0.39
C GLN A 84 10.85 -9.58 -1.36
N ILE A 85 12.02 -8.99 -1.19
CA ILE A 85 12.53 -7.93 -2.05
C ILE A 85 13.76 -8.45 -2.78
N ASP A 86 13.69 -8.39 -4.10
CA ASP A 86 14.81 -8.64 -5.01
C ASP A 86 15.14 -7.32 -5.72
N GLN A 87 16.20 -6.65 -5.25
CA GLN A 87 16.62 -5.34 -5.75
C GLN A 87 17.76 -5.48 -6.77
N SER A 88 17.59 -4.81 -7.89
CA SER A 88 18.60 -4.55 -8.94
C SER A 88 18.94 -3.06 -8.98
N HIS A 89 19.86 -2.65 -9.85
CA HIS A 89 20.34 -1.27 -9.96
C HIS A 89 19.21 -0.21 -10.04
N ASN A 90 18.23 -0.38 -10.95
CA ASN A 90 17.15 0.58 -11.23
C ASN A 90 15.74 -0.04 -11.16
N ASN A 91 15.65 -1.24 -10.62
CA ASN A 91 14.40 -1.98 -10.51
C ASN A 91 14.36 -2.76 -9.20
N VAL A 92 13.21 -2.75 -8.55
CA VAL A 92 12.93 -3.59 -7.40
C VAL A 92 11.72 -4.45 -7.72
N THR A 93 11.86 -5.74 -7.47
CA THR A 93 10.75 -6.68 -7.49
C THR A 93 10.40 -7.04 -6.04
N CYS A 94 9.16 -6.78 -5.66
CA CYS A 94 8.58 -7.20 -4.39
C CYS A 94 7.63 -8.36 -4.67
N ASN A 95 8.00 -9.55 -4.19
CA ASN A 95 7.19 -10.76 -4.29
C ASN A 95 6.48 -10.98 -2.96
N ILE A 96 5.16 -11.14 -2.99
CA ILE A 96 4.36 -11.42 -1.78
C ILE A 96 4.03 -12.89 -1.77
N TYR A 97 4.26 -13.54 -0.63
CA TYR A 97 4.01 -14.96 -0.41
C TYR A 97 3.10 -15.16 0.79
N LEU A 98 2.12 -16.06 0.68
CA LEU A 98 1.41 -16.53 1.86
C LEU A 98 2.37 -17.34 2.74
N SER A 99 2.25 -17.21 4.06
CA SER A 99 3.19 -17.85 4.99
C SER A 99 3.08 -19.37 5.02
N ASN A 100 1.97 -19.92 4.53
CA ASN A 100 1.67 -21.34 4.43
C ASN A 100 1.92 -21.92 3.02
N GLN A 101 2.44 -21.12 2.08
CA GLN A 101 2.68 -21.54 0.70
C GLN A 101 4.02 -21.01 0.19
N ASN A 102 4.66 -21.75 -0.70
CA ASN A 102 5.95 -21.35 -1.28
C ASN A 102 5.83 -20.71 -2.68
N LYS A 103 4.60 -20.34 -3.09
CA LYS A 103 4.31 -19.70 -4.37
C LYS A 103 3.92 -18.23 -4.14
N PRO A 104 4.37 -17.27 -4.97
CA PRO A 104 3.97 -15.89 -4.82
C PRO A 104 2.48 -15.74 -5.16
N VAL A 105 1.81 -14.87 -4.41
CA VAL A 105 0.41 -14.46 -4.64
C VAL A 105 0.31 -13.11 -5.32
N SER A 106 1.39 -12.33 -5.29
CA SER A 106 1.51 -11.08 -6.04
C SER A 106 2.97 -10.77 -6.38
N ASN A 107 3.19 -10.19 -7.56
CA ASN A 107 4.48 -9.69 -8.01
C ASN A 107 4.35 -8.20 -8.30
N ILE A 108 5.14 -7.38 -7.63
CA ILE A 108 5.06 -5.91 -7.73
C ILE A 108 6.44 -5.40 -8.12
N HIS A 109 6.53 -4.75 -9.28
CA HIS A 109 7.76 -4.20 -9.82
C HIS A 109 7.74 -2.67 -9.74
N PHE A 110 8.78 -2.12 -9.14
CA PHE A 110 9.05 -0.70 -9.10
C PHE A 110 10.25 -0.41 -9.99
N TYR A 111 10.05 0.46 -10.99
CA TYR A 111 11.13 0.99 -11.82
C TYR A 111 11.45 2.39 -11.33
N PHE A 112 12.71 2.65 -11.02
CA PHE A 112 13.11 3.90 -10.38
C PHE A 112 14.50 4.35 -10.83
N LYS A 113 14.82 5.62 -10.56
CA LYS A 113 16.19 6.14 -10.62
C LYS A 113 16.60 6.60 -9.24
N ASN A 114 17.80 6.20 -8.81
CA ASN A 114 18.41 6.78 -7.62
C ASN A 114 18.73 8.25 -7.89
N SER A 115 18.36 9.13 -6.95
CA SER A 115 18.69 10.54 -7.05
C SER A 115 19.75 10.94 -6.02
N LYS A 116 20.78 11.67 -6.47
CA LYS A 116 21.81 12.26 -5.60
C LYS A 116 21.33 13.54 -4.88
N LYS A 117 20.18 14.11 -5.29
CA LYS A 117 19.61 15.35 -4.77
C LYS A 117 18.08 15.28 -4.87
N LEU A 118 17.35 15.66 -3.83
CA LEU A 118 15.98 16.15 -4.01
C LEU A 118 16.06 17.51 -4.75
N LEU A 119 16.34 17.49 -6.05
CA LEU A 119 16.35 18.71 -6.87
C LEU A 119 14.93 19.26 -6.90
N GLY A 120 14.70 20.37 -6.21
CA GLY A 120 13.42 21.09 -6.21
C GLY A 120 12.50 20.82 -5.02
N TYR A 121 12.90 20.02 -4.02
CA TYR A 121 12.13 19.96 -2.78
C TYR A 121 12.36 21.23 -1.97
N ARG A 122 11.57 22.27 -2.25
CA ARG A 122 11.41 23.38 -1.33
C ARG A 122 10.94 22.79 -0.01
N LYS A 123 11.67 23.09 1.06
CA LYS A 123 11.37 22.83 2.46
C LYS A 123 10.09 23.53 2.96
N ASN A 124 9.12 23.77 2.06
CA ASN A 124 7.78 24.28 2.34
C ASN A 124 6.74 23.17 2.17
N SER A 125 7.11 21.92 2.44
CA SER A 125 6.09 20.90 2.67
C SER A 125 5.57 21.08 4.09
N HIS A 126 4.45 21.79 4.21
CA HIS A 126 3.55 21.63 5.36
C HIS A 126 3.15 20.15 5.63
N PHE A 127 3.55 19.22 4.76
CA PHE A 127 3.29 17.77 4.81
C PHE A 127 4.35 16.97 5.57
N LEU A 128 5.63 17.38 5.61
CA LEU A 128 6.68 16.63 6.32
C LEU A 128 6.82 17.03 7.79
N ASN A 129 6.36 18.23 8.16
CA ASN A 129 6.37 18.70 9.55
C ASN A 129 5.06 18.39 10.29
N LYS A 130 4.08 17.75 9.64
CA LYS A 130 2.88 17.28 10.31
C LYS A 130 3.14 15.87 10.80
N GLN A 131 2.96 15.68 12.11
CA GLN A 131 2.83 14.34 12.70
C GLN A 131 1.89 13.51 11.82
N PRO A 132 2.17 12.21 11.59
CA PRO A 132 1.23 11.35 10.89
C PRO A 132 -0.13 11.49 11.59
N MET A 133 -1.15 11.88 10.82
CA MET A 133 -2.50 12.12 11.34
C MET A 133 -2.91 10.90 12.18
N GLU A 134 -3.36 11.13 13.41
CA GLU A 134 -3.83 10.00 14.21
C GLU A 134 -5.02 9.36 13.49
N ILE A 135 -5.14 8.02 13.57
CA ILE A 135 -6.20 7.27 12.88
C ILE A 135 -7.59 7.85 13.20
N ASN A 136 -7.76 8.45 14.38
CA ASN A 136 -9.01 9.10 14.80
C ASN A 136 -9.33 10.36 14.00
N GLU A 137 -8.33 11.13 13.57
CA GLU A 137 -8.48 12.36 12.78
C GLU A 137 -8.87 12.04 11.32
N LEU A 138 -8.33 10.94 10.76
CA LEU A 138 -8.76 10.40 9.47
C LEU A 138 -10.24 9.93 9.48
N LEU A 139 -10.75 9.55 10.65
CA LEU A 139 -12.12 9.05 10.84
C LEU A 139 -13.16 10.16 11.05
N GLN A 140 -12.77 11.37 11.45
CA GLN A 140 -13.67 12.54 11.56
C GLN A 140 -13.71 13.31 10.23
N GLY A 141 -14.72 13.03 9.40
CA GLY A 141 -14.84 13.47 8.01
C GLY A 141 -15.19 14.95 7.78
N GLY A 142 -14.51 15.92 8.41
CA GLY A 142 -14.80 17.33 8.15
C GLY A 142 -13.64 18.26 8.49
N GLY A 143 -12.81 18.60 7.50
CA GLY A 143 -11.87 19.74 7.58
C GLY A 143 -10.38 19.39 7.44
N GLY A 144 -9.94 18.19 7.83
CA GLY A 144 -8.50 17.85 7.85
C GLY A 144 -7.86 17.66 6.46
N LEU A 145 -8.63 17.20 5.47
CA LEU A 145 -8.13 16.86 4.13
C LEU A 145 -7.94 18.08 3.20
N GLN A 146 -8.62 19.20 3.45
CA GLN A 146 -8.49 20.41 2.61
C GLN A 146 -7.07 21.00 2.64
N ASN A 147 -6.36 20.84 3.77
CA ASN A 147 -4.99 21.32 3.92
C ASN A 147 -3.94 20.42 3.23
N TYR A 148 -4.34 19.30 2.64
CA TYR A 148 -3.46 18.33 1.98
C TYR A 148 -3.64 18.26 0.45
N PHE A 149 -4.71 18.84 -0.11
CA PHE A 149 -5.01 18.77 -1.55
C PHE A 149 -5.18 20.15 -2.20
N SER A 150 -4.36 21.13 -1.83
CA SER A 150 -4.21 22.35 -2.63
C SER A 150 -3.39 22.04 -3.89
N ILE A 151 -4.03 21.39 -4.88
CA ILE A 151 -3.51 21.34 -6.24
C ILE A 151 -3.87 22.68 -6.86
N GLN A 152 -2.89 23.58 -6.99
CA GLN A 152 -3.05 24.73 -7.87
C GLN A 152 -3.08 24.21 -9.31
N SER A 153 -4.25 24.32 -9.93
CA SER A 153 -4.46 24.13 -11.36
C SER A 153 -3.57 25.11 -12.14
N TYR A 154 -2.84 24.62 -13.14
CA TYR A 154 -2.27 25.46 -14.20
C TYR A 154 -3.31 25.64 -15.32
#